data_AF-A0A1E5H2Z0-F1
#
_entry.id   AF-A0A1E5H2Z0-F1
#
_cell.length_a   1.000
_cell.length_b   1.000
_cell.length_c   1.000
_cell.angle_alpha   90.00
_cell.angle_beta   90.00
_cell.angle_gamma   90.00
#
_symmetry.space_group_name_H-M   'P 1'
#
loop_
_entity.id
_entity.type
_entity.pdbx_description
1 polymer ?
#
loop_
_entity_poly.entity_id
_entity_poly.type
_entity_poly.pdbx_seq_one_letter_code
_entity_poly.pdbx_strand_id
1 'polypeptide(L)'
;MKKISRIEEQKNHLLYQFLEKLNKEIPNQENNLKMEETYIRQYKLLVNMSFSANILYKGVDYASHVYNHVVKIEYTRLCKMIIKQNLDKQVTEELLKNLKRTQNELLLHSPITKNSEGIDIFYSFTGGNRKKYRANRKAIKQMYMEIKQESAKSVYRYIKDSFSRKYRKIKEKKAYAIWLLKSYTWH
;
A
#
# COMPACT_ATOMS: atom_id res chain seq x y z
N MET A 1 19.90 2.74 0.75
CA MET A 1 18.89 1.80 0.20
C MET A 1 18.12 0.99 1.25
N LYS A 2 18.73 0.44 2.32
CA LYS A 2 18.07 -0.39 3.36
C LYS A 2 16.82 0.21 4.06
N LYS A 3 16.63 1.54 4.04
CA LYS A 3 15.45 2.20 4.64
C LYS A 3 14.21 2.15 3.74
N ILE A 4 14.39 2.25 2.42
CA ILE A 4 13.28 2.25 1.46
C ILE A 4 12.68 0.84 1.38
N SER A 5 13.53 -0.19 1.32
CA SER A 5 13.09 -1.59 1.32
C SER A 5 12.31 -1.96 2.58
N ARG A 6 12.76 -1.50 3.77
CA ARG A 6 12.04 -1.73 5.03
C ARG A 6 10.66 -1.05 5.07
N ILE A 7 10.55 0.16 4.50
CA ILE A 7 9.27 0.87 4.41
C ILE A 7 8.33 0.14 3.45
N GLU A 8 8.84 -0.38 2.33
CA GLU A 8 8.05 -1.20 1.40
C GLU A 8 7.60 -2.52 2.03
N GLU A 9 8.47 -3.20 2.78
CA GLU A 9 8.12 -4.41 3.52
C GLU A 9 7.02 -4.14 4.55
N GLN A 10 7.09 -3.04 5.30
CA GLN A 10 6.05 -2.63 6.24
C GLN A 10 4.72 -2.36 5.53
N LYS A 11 4.74 -1.63 4.42
CA LYS A 11 3.53 -1.37 3.61
C LYS A 11 2.94 -2.67 3.07
N ASN A 12 3.78 -3.58 2.59
CA ASN A 12 3.34 -4.89 2.11
C ASN A 12 2.72 -5.71 3.26
N HIS A 13 3.30 -5.66 4.46
CA HIS A 13 2.75 -6.37 5.62
C HIS A 13 1.37 -5.84 6.03
N LEU A 14 1.19 -4.53 6.11
CA LEU A 14 -0.11 -3.90 6.38
C LEU A 14 -1.14 -4.26 5.30
N LEU A 15 -0.73 -4.28 4.03
CA LEU A 15 -1.58 -4.69 2.91
C LEU A 15 -1.99 -6.18 3.03
N TYR A 16 -1.08 -7.07 3.43
CA TYR A 16 -1.41 -8.47 3.70
C TYR A 16 -2.41 -8.63 4.85
N GLN A 17 -2.24 -7.89 5.94
CA GLN A 17 -3.20 -7.90 7.06
C GLN A 17 -4.58 -7.40 6.63
N PHE A 18 -4.63 -6.39 5.76
CA PHE A 18 -5.88 -5.89 5.20
C PHE A 18 -6.56 -6.94 4.31
N LEU A 19 -5.80 -7.61 3.44
CA LEU A 19 -6.32 -8.67 2.58
C LEU A 19 -6.80 -9.88 3.38
N GLU A 20 -6.11 -10.26 4.46
CA GLU A 20 -6.59 -11.30 5.37
C GLU A 20 -7.90 -10.93 6.05
N LYS A 21 -8.05 -9.68 6.48
CA LYS A 21 -9.33 -9.19 7.04
C LYS A 21 -10.46 -9.25 6.01
N LEU A 22 -10.20 -8.79 4.78
CA LEU A 22 -11.17 -8.90 3.69
C LEU A 22 -11.52 -10.34 3.35
N ASN A 23 -10.54 -11.25 3.35
CA ASN A 23 -10.78 -12.68 3.14
C ASN A 23 -11.65 -13.29 4.24
N LYS A 24 -11.45 -12.90 5.50
CA LYS A 24 -12.24 -13.37 6.64
C LYS A 24 -13.67 -12.83 6.66
N GLU A 25 -13.91 -11.66 6.07
CA GLU A 25 -15.25 -11.06 5.95
C GLU A 25 -16.08 -11.70 4.82
N ILE A 26 -15.45 -12.46 3.91
CA ILE A 26 -16.15 -13.22 2.87
C ILE A 26 -16.53 -14.58 3.49
N PRO A 27 -17.83 -14.92 3.60
CA PRO A 27 -18.24 -16.18 4.22
C PRO A 27 -17.62 -17.37 3.48
N ASN A 28 -17.09 -18.32 4.23
CA ASN A 28 -16.49 -19.58 3.75
C ASN A 28 -17.33 -20.18 2.61
N GLN A 29 -16.82 -20.15 1.37
CA GLN A 29 -17.50 -20.69 0.20
C GLN A 29 -16.74 -21.91 -0.34
N GLU A 30 -17.40 -23.06 -0.25
CA GLU A 30 -16.93 -24.42 -0.53
C GLU A 30 -16.60 -24.74 -2.01
N ASN A 31 -16.26 -23.77 -2.87
CA ASN A 31 -15.95 -24.06 -4.29
C ASN A 31 -14.66 -23.36 -4.77
N ASN A 32 -13.73 -24.14 -5.35
CA ASN A 32 -12.49 -23.63 -5.97
C ASN A 32 -12.76 -22.53 -7.02
N LEU A 33 -13.84 -22.63 -7.80
CA LEU A 33 -14.25 -21.61 -8.76
C LEU A 33 -14.58 -20.25 -8.08
N LYS A 34 -15.19 -20.27 -6.89
CA LYS A 34 -15.50 -19.06 -6.13
C LYS A 34 -14.23 -18.44 -5.52
N MET A 35 -13.23 -19.25 -5.18
CA MET A 35 -11.92 -18.78 -4.72
C MET A 35 -11.16 -18.03 -5.83
N GLU A 36 -11.13 -18.56 -7.05
CA GLU A 36 -10.48 -17.89 -8.18
C GLU A 36 -11.10 -16.54 -8.50
N GLU A 37 -12.42 -16.49 -8.61
CA GLU A 37 -13.17 -15.25 -8.81
C GLU A 37 -12.89 -14.24 -7.69
N THR A 38 -12.72 -14.72 -6.46
CA THR A 38 -12.40 -13.87 -5.30
C THR A 38 -11.02 -13.24 -5.44
N TYR A 39 -9.99 -13.99 -5.80
CA TYR A 39 -8.64 -13.44 -5.99
C TYR A 39 -8.56 -12.48 -7.17
N ILE A 40 -9.23 -12.78 -8.29
CA ILE A 40 -9.32 -11.88 -9.44
C ILE A 40 -10.03 -10.58 -9.05
N ARG A 41 -11.12 -10.68 -8.29
CA ARG A 41 -11.86 -9.51 -7.78
C ARG A 41 -11.00 -8.67 -6.84
N GLN A 42 -10.25 -9.31 -5.94
CA GLN A 42 -9.32 -8.63 -5.04
C GLN A 42 -8.22 -7.90 -5.81
N TYR A 43 -7.67 -8.53 -6.84
CA TYR A 43 -6.67 -7.90 -7.68
C TYR A 43 -7.20 -6.62 -8.35
N LYS A 44 -8.36 -6.70 -9.00
CA LYS A 44 -9.02 -5.54 -9.61
C LYS A 44 -9.32 -4.45 -8.58
N LEU A 45 -9.79 -4.84 -7.39
CA LEU A 45 -10.06 -3.91 -6.30
C LEU A 45 -8.81 -3.16 -5.84
N LEU A 46 -7.68 -3.86 -5.64
CA LEU A 46 -6.41 -3.26 -5.24
C LEU A 46 -5.89 -2.27 -6.27
N VAL A 47 -5.96 -2.63 -7.55
CA VAL A 47 -5.59 -1.73 -8.66
C VAL A 47 -6.46 -0.48 -8.62
N ASN A 48 -7.77 -0.62 -8.51
CA ASN A 48 -8.70 0.50 -8.46
C ASN A 48 -8.50 1.38 -7.21
N MET A 49 -8.20 0.78 -6.06
CA MET A 49 -7.83 1.48 -4.82
C MET A 49 -6.58 2.34 -5.02
N SER A 50 -5.50 1.71 -5.46
CA SER A 50 -4.21 2.37 -5.67
C SER A 50 -4.30 3.44 -6.75
N PHE A 51 -5.05 3.20 -7.82
CA PHE A 51 -5.30 4.20 -8.85
C PHE A 51 -6.11 5.39 -8.32
N SER A 52 -7.21 5.14 -7.61
CA SER A 52 -8.04 6.19 -7.02
C SER A 52 -7.29 7.02 -5.99
N ALA A 53 -6.37 6.41 -5.24
CA ALA A 53 -5.48 7.14 -4.33
C ALA A 53 -4.54 8.08 -5.09
N ASN A 54 -4.02 7.67 -6.25
CA ASN A 54 -3.18 8.53 -7.09
C ASN A 54 -3.98 9.69 -7.71
N ILE A 55 -5.24 9.46 -8.10
CA ILE A 55 -6.15 10.53 -8.54
C ILE A 55 -6.31 11.58 -7.45
N LEU A 56 -6.59 11.15 -6.22
CA LEU A 56 -6.77 12.06 -5.09
C LEU A 56 -5.48 12.79 -4.67
N TYR A 57 -4.32 12.21 -4.97
CA TYR A 57 -3.02 12.82 -4.65
C TYR A 57 -2.60 13.90 -5.64
N LYS A 58 -2.66 13.61 -6.95
CA LYS A 58 -2.08 14.46 -8.01
C LYS A 58 -2.94 14.63 -9.26
N GLY A 59 -4.19 14.18 -9.22
CA GLY A 59 -5.13 14.29 -10.35
C GLY A 59 -5.09 13.09 -11.30
N VAL A 60 -6.04 13.09 -12.24
CA VAL A 60 -6.29 11.96 -13.16
C VAL A 60 -5.14 11.75 -14.12
N ASP A 61 -4.57 12.81 -14.69
CA ASP A 61 -3.46 12.69 -15.66
C ASP A 61 -2.24 11.99 -15.07
N TYR A 62 -1.85 12.39 -13.86
CA TYR A 62 -0.78 11.73 -13.11
C TYR A 62 -1.12 10.25 -12.83
N ALA A 63 -2.34 9.99 -12.36
CA ALA A 63 -2.78 8.64 -12.03
C ALA A 63 -2.77 7.72 -13.25
N SER A 64 -3.20 8.21 -14.41
CA SER A 64 -3.19 7.48 -15.67
C SER A 64 -1.77 7.11 -16.06
N HIS A 65 -0.80 8.05 -16.00
CA HIS A 65 0.60 7.76 -16.30
C HIS A 65 1.21 6.67 -15.41
N VAL A 66 0.81 6.59 -14.14
CA VAL A 66 1.33 5.57 -13.22
C VAL A 66 0.48 4.29 -13.18
N TYR A 67 -0.66 4.23 -13.89
CA TYR A 67 -1.60 3.09 -13.81
C TYR A 67 -0.94 1.76 -14.18
N ASN A 68 -0.22 1.70 -15.31
CA ASN A 68 0.45 0.47 -15.73
C ASN A 68 1.47 -0.03 -14.69
N HIS A 69 2.10 0.90 -13.97
CA HIS A 69 3.02 0.58 -12.89
C HIS A 69 2.28 0.07 -11.64
N VAL A 70 1.14 0.69 -11.29
CA VAL A 70 0.25 0.21 -10.23
C VAL A 70 -0.20 -1.23 -10.51
N VAL A 71 -0.67 -1.53 -11.72
CA VAL A 71 -1.09 -2.86 -12.15
C VAL A 71 0.04 -3.90 -11.94
N LYS A 72 1.28 -3.57 -12.34
CA LYS A 72 2.44 -4.45 -12.16
C LYS A 72 2.80 -4.67 -10.68
N ILE A 73 2.73 -3.63 -9.86
CA ILE A 73 3.03 -3.73 -8.42
C ILE A 73 2.00 -4.59 -7.71
N GLU A 74 0.71 -4.32 -7.90
CA GLU A 74 -0.34 -5.05 -7.18
C GLU A 74 -0.39 -6.53 -7.60
N TYR A 75 -0.12 -6.81 -8.88
CA TYR A 75 0.06 -8.18 -9.36
C TYR A 75 1.18 -8.89 -8.59
N THR A 76 2.36 -8.28 -8.53
CA THR A 76 3.52 -8.86 -7.85
C THR A 76 3.26 -9.10 -6.36
N ARG A 77 2.56 -8.15 -5.70
CA ARG A 77 2.20 -8.27 -4.28
C ARG A 77 1.24 -9.42 -4.03
N LEU A 78 0.20 -9.55 -4.86
CA LEU A 78 -0.80 -10.60 -4.72
C LEU A 78 -0.23 -11.98 -5.02
N CYS A 79 0.59 -12.12 -6.06
CA CYS A 79 1.29 -13.37 -6.34
C CYS A 79 2.17 -13.81 -5.17
N LYS A 80 2.94 -12.88 -4.56
CA LYS A 80 3.73 -13.18 -3.36
C LYS A 80 2.87 -13.60 -2.17
N MET A 81 1.66 -13.07 -2.04
CA MET A 81 0.73 -13.47 -0.98
C MET A 81 0.20 -14.88 -1.20
N ILE A 82 -0.27 -15.19 -2.41
CA ILE A 82 -0.82 -16.50 -2.76
C ILE A 82 0.24 -17.59 -2.55
N ILE A 83 1.48 -17.35 -3.01
CA ILE A 83 2.58 -18.29 -2.81
C ILE A 83 2.86 -18.52 -1.31
N LYS A 84 2.71 -17.50 -0.47
CA LYS A 84 2.92 -17.63 0.99
C LYS A 84 1.81 -18.40 1.70
N GLN A 85 0.63 -18.52 1.11
CA GLN A 85 -0.50 -19.23 1.72
C GLN A 85 -0.36 -20.76 1.63
N ASN A 86 0.67 -21.28 0.95
CA ASN A 86 0.95 -22.72 0.83
C ASN A 86 -0.27 -23.54 0.38
N LEU A 87 -0.98 -23.05 -0.64
CA LEU A 87 -2.06 -23.79 -1.31
C LEU A 87 -1.48 -24.96 -2.12
N ASP A 88 -2.36 -25.85 -2.59
CA ASP A 88 -1.96 -26.92 -3.49
C ASP A 88 -1.32 -26.36 -4.76
N LYS A 89 -0.29 -27.07 -5.26
CA LYS A 89 0.57 -26.60 -6.35
C LYS A 89 -0.21 -26.39 -7.64
N GLN A 90 -1.12 -27.32 -7.97
CA GLN A 90 -1.95 -27.24 -9.17
C GLN A 90 -2.90 -26.03 -9.12
N VAL A 91 -3.58 -25.84 -7.98
CA VAL A 91 -4.48 -24.70 -7.76
C VAL A 91 -3.72 -23.37 -7.81
N THR A 92 -2.51 -23.33 -7.25
CA THR A 92 -1.67 -22.13 -7.25
C THR A 92 -1.24 -21.75 -8.67
N GLU A 93 -0.82 -22.71 -9.48
CA GLU A 93 -0.43 -22.46 -10.88
C GLU A 93 -1.60 -21.93 -11.71
N GLU A 94 -2.80 -22.50 -11.54
CA GLU A 94 -4.02 -22.06 -12.22
C GLU A 94 -4.42 -20.63 -11.83
N LEU A 95 -4.42 -20.33 -10.52
CA LEU A 95 -4.65 -18.98 -10.00
C LEU A 95 -3.68 -17.95 -10.57
N LEU A 96 -2.37 -18.27 -10.60
CA LEU A 96 -1.35 -17.36 -11.12
C LEU A 96 -1.51 -17.12 -12.63
N LYS A 97 -1.92 -18.15 -13.38
CA LYS A 97 -2.21 -18.04 -14.82
C LYS A 97 -3.43 -17.15 -15.08
N ASN A 98 -4.50 -17.32 -14.29
CA ASN A 98 -5.70 -16.49 -14.40
C ASN A 98 -5.42 -15.03 -14.00
N LEU A 99 -4.66 -14.79 -12.93
CA LEU A 99 -4.21 -13.45 -12.58
C LEU A 99 -3.33 -12.82 -13.67
N LYS A 100 -2.51 -13.61 -14.36
CA LYS A 100 -1.70 -13.12 -15.48
C LYS A 100 -2.57 -12.68 -16.66
N ARG A 101 -3.63 -13.42 -16.97
CA ARG A 101 -4.63 -13.03 -17.98
C ARG A 101 -5.30 -11.71 -17.61
N THR A 102 -5.78 -11.58 -16.38
CA THR A 102 -6.40 -10.34 -15.89
C THR A 102 -5.41 -9.16 -15.87
N GLN A 103 -4.13 -9.39 -15.58
CA GLN A 103 -3.10 -8.35 -15.68
C GLN A 103 -3.01 -7.80 -17.11
N ASN A 104 -2.99 -8.68 -18.11
CA ASN A 104 -2.91 -8.27 -19.50
C ASN A 104 -4.18 -7.51 -19.93
N GLU A 105 -5.37 -7.95 -19.51
CA GLU A 105 -6.63 -7.24 -19.73
C GLU A 105 -6.60 -5.81 -19.17
N LEU A 106 -6.15 -5.64 -17.92
CA LEU A 106 -6.06 -4.33 -17.28
C LEU A 106 -5.05 -3.41 -17.97
N LEU A 107 -3.95 -3.95 -18.49
CA LEU A 107 -2.95 -3.17 -19.24
C LEU A 107 -3.46 -2.75 -20.61
N LEU A 108 -4.30 -3.57 -21.27
CA LEU A 108 -4.94 -3.24 -22.53
C LEU A 108 -5.99 -2.13 -22.34
N HIS A 109 -6.80 -2.22 -21.29
CA HIS A 109 -7.80 -1.21 -20.92
C HIS A 109 -7.22 -0.13 -19.99
N SER A 110 -6.03 0.37 -20.32
CA SER A 110 -5.35 1.39 -19.52
C SER A 110 -5.99 2.77 -19.74
N PRO A 111 -6.33 3.51 -18.66
CA PRO A 111 -6.94 4.84 -18.72
C PRO A 111 -6.01 5.92 -19.29
N ILE A 112 -4.78 5.56 -19.68
CA ILE A 112 -3.88 6.40 -20.50
C ILE A 112 -4.49 6.67 -21.88
N THR A 113 -5.24 5.72 -22.43
CA THR A 113 -5.78 5.82 -23.80
C THR A 113 -7.08 6.61 -23.86
N LYS A 114 -7.87 6.62 -22.77
CA LYS A 114 -9.14 7.35 -22.66
C LYS A 114 -9.32 7.92 -21.24
N ASN A 115 -9.29 9.25 -21.12
CA ASN A 115 -9.44 9.94 -19.84
C ASN A 115 -10.77 9.64 -19.11
N SER A 116 -11.84 9.34 -19.84
CA SER A 116 -13.14 8.97 -19.26
C SER A 116 -13.08 7.67 -18.44
N GLU A 117 -12.26 6.70 -18.86
CA GLU A 117 -12.12 5.41 -18.16
C GLU A 117 -11.47 5.60 -16.78
N GLY A 118 -10.52 6.54 -16.65
CA GLY A 118 -9.91 6.85 -15.36
C GLY A 118 -10.90 7.45 -14.36
N ILE A 119 -11.80 8.31 -14.85
CA ILE A 119 -12.87 8.90 -14.05
C ILE A 119 -13.92 7.84 -13.68
N ASP A 120 -14.25 6.92 -14.58
CA ASP A 120 -15.18 5.82 -14.31
C ASP A 120 -14.63 4.82 -13.28
N ILE A 121 -13.34 4.48 -13.35
CA ILE A 121 -12.68 3.66 -12.32
C ILE A 121 -12.71 4.38 -10.96
N PHE A 122 -12.44 5.70 -10.96
CA PHE A 122 -12.52 6.49 -9.73
C PHE A 122 -13.93 6.54 -9.15
N TYR A 123 -14.96 6.76 -9.96
CA TYR A 123 -16.34 6.84 -9.49
C TYR A 123 -16.93 5.49 -9.12
N SER A 124 -16.57 4.42 -9.82
CA SER A 124 -16.95 3.05 -9.44
C SER A 124 -16.32 2.64 -8.11
N PHE A 125 -15.11 3.11 -7.83
CA PHE A 125 -14.42 2.84 -6.57
C PHE A 125 -14.87 3.75 -5.41
N THR A 126 -14.97 5.07 -5.64
CA THR A 126 -15.31 6.07 -4.60
C THR A 126 -16.81 6.26 -4.41
N GLY A 127 -17.64 5.68 -5.28
CA GLY A 127 -19.09 5.67 -5.14
C GLY A 127 -19.72 7.01 -5.50
N GLY A 128 -19.60 7.42 -6.77
CA GLY A 128 -20.27 8.59 -7.32
C GLY A 128 -21.81 8.56 -7.14
N ASN A 129 -22.32 9.52 -6.39
CA ASN A 129 -23.68 10.10 -6.27
C ASN A 129 -24.96 9.32 -6.72
N ARG A 130 -25.07 8.00 -6.55
CA ARG A 130 -26.39 7.32 -6.49
C ARG A 130 -26.76 7.02 -5.04
N LYS A 131 -27.93 7.51 -4.61
CA LYS A 131 -28.55 7.44 -3.25
C LYS A 131 -28.55 6.08 -2.54
N LYS A 132 -28.09 5.00 -3.18
CA LYS A 132 -28.36 3.61 -2.79
C LYS A 132 -27.33 2.99 -1.82
N TYR A 133 -26.12 3.53 -1.63
CA TYR A 133 -25.06 2.80 -0.91
C TYR A 133 -24.15 3.64 0.02
N ARG A 134 -24.76 4.19 1.09
CA ARG A 134 -24.13 4.99 2.17
C ARG A 134 -23.03 4.25 2.97
N ALA A 135 -22.95 2.91 2.88
CA ALA A 135 -22.07 2.08 3.69
C ALA A 135 -20.57 2.19 3.33
N ASN A 136 -20.22 2.18 2.02
CA ASN A 136 -18.81 2.14 1.58
C ASN A 136 -18.05 3.47 1.81
N ARG A 137 -18.76 4.60 1.83
CA ARG A 137 -18.16 5.92 2.08
C ARG A 137 -17.53 6.01 3.47
N LYS A 138 -18.11 5.31 4.46
CA LYS A 138 -17.59 5.27 5.83
C LYS A 138 -16.27 4.48 5.88
N ALA A 139 -16.19 3.34 5.20
CA ALA A 139 -14.99 2.50 5.11
C ALA A 139 -13.82 3.23 4.42
N ILE A 140 -14.08 3.90 3.29
CA ILE A 140 -13.06 4.70 2.58
C ILE A 140 -12.56 5.84 3.48
N LYS A 141 -13.47 6.55 4.16
CA LYS A 141 -13.10 7.65 5.07
C LYS A 141 -12.29 7.13 6.27
N GLN A 142 -12.62 5.96 6.81
CA GLN A 142 -11.87 5.31 7.89
C GLN A 142 -10.45 4.91 7.43
N MET A 143 -10.32 4.30 6.25
CA MET A 143 -9.03 3.93 5.68
C MET A 143 -8.11 5.16 5.50
N TYR A 144 -8.65 6.27 4.99
CA TYR A 144 -7.89 7.53 4.89
C TYR A 144 -7.47 8.09 6.24
N MET A 145 -8.34 8.01 7.25
CA MET A 145 -8.03 8.46 8.60
C MET A 145 -6.92 7.63 9.24
N GLU A 146 -6.95 6.30 9.08
CA GLU A 146 -5.88 5.40 9.55
C GLU A 146 -4.54 5.71 8.87
N ILE A 147 -4.52 5.79 7.53
CA ILE A 147 -3.30 6.13 6.78
C ILE A 147 -2.73 7.48 7.21
N LYS A 148 -3.59 8.49 7.44
CA LYS A 148 -3.17 9.82 7.89
C LYS A 148 -2.65 9.81 9.33
N GLN A 149 -3.28 9.08 10.24
CA GLN A 149 -2.80 8.94 11.62
C GLN A 149 -1.46 8.19 11.68
N GLU A 150 -1.31 7.12 10.90
CA GLU A 150 -0.11 6.29 10.89
C GLU A 150 1.09 7.03 10.28
N SER A 151 0.86 7.79 9.21
CA SER A 151 1.87 8.70 8.66
C SER A 151 2.25 9.82 9.63
N ALA A 152 1.31 10.42 10.36
CA ALA A 152 1.61 11.42 11.39
C ALA A 152 2.47 10.86 12.54
N LYS A 153 2.19 9.63 13.01
CA LYS A 153 3.01 8.93 14.00
C LYS A 153 4.45 8.73 13.52
N SER A 154 4.65 8.45 12.23
CA SER A 154 5.97 8.29 11.63
C SER A 154 6.77 9.61 11.60
N VAL A 155 6.10 10.73 11.28
CA VAL A 155 6.71 12.08 11.24
C VAL A 155 7.09 12.53 12.65
N TYR A 156 6.20 12.33 13.62
CA TYR A 156 6.48 12.65 15.02
C TYR A 156 7.69 11.87 15.56
N ARG A 157 7.77 10.56 15.28
CA ARG A 157 8.97 9.75 15.63
C ARG A 157 10.23 10.30 14.98
N TYR A 158 10.17 10.67 13.70
CA TYR A 158 11.33 11.24 12.99
C TYR A 158 11.81 12.55 13.63
N ILE A 159 10.89 13.45 13.97
CA ILE A 159 11.21 14.74 14.62
C ILE A 159 11.81 14.47 16.01
N LYS A 160 11.19 13.60 16.82
CA LYS A 160 11.69 13.21 18.15
C LYS A 160 13.11 12.62 18.07
N ASP A 161 13.36 11.75 17.10
CA ASP A 161 14.68 11.15 16.86
C ASP A 161 15.73 12.18 16.38
N SER A 162 15.30 13.20 15.65
CA SER A 162 16.19 14.28 15.22
C SER A 162 16.64 15.14 16.41
N PHE A 163 15.71 15.51 17.29
CA PHE A 163 16.01 16.24 18.52
C PHE A 163 16.92 15.45 19.48
N SER A 164 16.64 14.15 19.67
CA SER A 164 17.46 13.31 20.55
C SER A 164 18.90 13.17 20.06
N ARG A 165 19.12 13.05 18.74
CA ARG A 165 20.46 13.03 18.13
C ARG A 165 21.20 14.36 18.30
N LYS A 166 20.51 15.49 18.12
CA LYS A 166 21.10 16.83 18.28
C LYS A 166 21.53 17.05 19.73
N TYR A 167 20.69 16.67 20.69
CA TYR A 167 21.02 16.72 22.11
C TYR A 167 22.24 15.84 22.46
N ARG A 168 22.29 14.61 21.94
CA ARG A 168 23.40 13.67 22.17
C ARG A 168 24.74 14.23 21.66
N LYS A 169 24.76 14.82 20.45
CA LYS A 169 25.94 15.51 19.90
C LYS A 169 26.41 16.68 20.76
N ILE A 170 25.49 17.48 21.31
CA ILE A 170 25.85 18.60 22.19
C ILE A 170 26.44 18.07 23.51
N LYS A 171 25.84 17.01 24.08
CA LYS A 171 26.34 16.36 25.29
C LYS A 171 27.75 15.78 25.08
N GLU A 172 27.97 15.10 23.96
CA GLU A 172 29.29 14.57 23.57
C GLU A 172 30.33 15.68 23.39
N LYS A 173 29.98 16.79 22.72
CA LYS A 173 30.88 17.95 22.58
C LYS A 173 31.24 18.58 23.92
N LYS A 174 30.27 18.70 24.85
CA LYS A 174 30.55 19.19 26.21
C LYS A 174 31.45 18.24 26.98
N ALA A 175 31.19 16.94 26.92
CA ALA A 175 32.03 15.93 27.57
C ALA A 175 33.45 15.95 27.02
N TYR A 176 33.60 16.07 25.69
CA TYR A 176 34.90 16.22 25.04
C TYR A 176 35.62 17.49 25.47
N ALA A 177 34.96 18.64 25.51
CA ALA A 177 35.57 19.89 25.97
C ALA A 177 36.02 19.84 27.45
N ILE A 178 35.20 19.22 28.32
CA ILE A 178 35.56 18.99 29.72
C ILE A 178 36.76 18.05 29.83
N TRP A 179 36.79 16.98 29.04
CA TRP A 179 37.91 16.05 28.99
C TRP A 179 39.20 16.76 28.54
N LEU A 180 39.11 17.59 27.49
CA LEU A 180 40.22 18.35 26.93
C LEU A 180 40.78 19.38 27.93
N LEU A 181 39.89 20.08 28.66
CA LEU A 181 40.28 20.96 29.76
C LEU A 181 40.99 20.20 30.87
N LYS A 182 40.43 19.06 31.30
CA LYS A 182 41.05 18.21 32.34
C LYS A 182 42.42 17.69 31.91
N SER A 183 42.60 17.31 30.64
CA SER A 183 43.90 16.84 30.15
C SER A 183 44.95 17.95 30.08
N TYR A 184 44.54 19.21 29.83
CA TYR A 184 45.44 20.36 29.77
C TYR A 184 45.78 20.96 31.13
N THR A 185 44.93 20.78 32.14
CA THR A 185 45.17 21.28 33.51
C THR A 185 45.87 20.27 34.43
N TRP A 186 46.18 19.08 33.92
CA TRP A 186 46.88 18.00 34.63
C TRP A 186 48.31 17.79 34.10
N HIS A 187 48.93 18.85 33.58
CA HIS A 187 50.36 18.93 33.25
C HIS A 187 50.97 20.14 33.93
#